data_AF-A0A6L9MCE1-F1
#
_entry.id   AF-A0A6L9MCE1-F1
#
_cell.length_a   1.000
_cell.length_b   1.000
_cell.length_c   1.000
_cell.angle_alpha   90.00
_cell.angle_beta   90.00
_cell.angle_gamma   90.00
#
_symmetry.space_group_name_H-M   'P 1'
#
loop_
_entity.id
_entity.type
_entity.pdbx_description
1 polymer ?
#
loop_
_entity_poly.entity_id
_entity_poly.type
_entity_poly.pdbx_seq_one_letter_code
_entity_poly.pdbx_strand_id
1 'polypeptide(L)'
;MPADPDLLAQLRPVRLPPELQAFAWPDVFAAVALGILAALVLLAVLRLATRRQETPLAIARRKLAAAKDLPTDKRLFRQAVLLDRLSTGKEQASRRPANTATALTRAKAAIGDALYRPGGANDPDAIDTAILTFAGSLPRSGRGA
;
A
#
# COMPACT_ATOMS: atom_id res chain seq x y z
N MET A 1 11.98 45.71 31.57
CA MET A 1 13.11 45.60 32.52
C MET A 1 14.37 45.39 31.71
N PRO A 2 15.27 46.39 31.60
CA PRO A 2 16.57 46.19 30.99
C PRO A 2 17.38 45.22 31.85
N ALA A 3 18.04 44.25 31.22
CA ALA A 3 18.92 43.31 31.92
C ALA A 3 20.11 44.09 32.51
N ASP A 4 20.28 44.01 33.83
CA ASP A 4 21.34 44.72 34.55
C ASP A 4 22.73 44.24 34.07
N PRO A 5 23.57 45.10 33.47
CA PRO A 5 24.85 44.70 32.88
C PRO A 5 25.86 44.20 33.93
N ASP A 6 25.73 44.62 35.19
CA ASP A 6 26.57 44.17 36.30
C ASP A 6 26.28 42.73 36.74
N LEU A 7 25.06 42.23 36.52
CA LEU A 7 24.70 40.82 36.77
C LEU A 7 25.41 39.89 35.79
N LEU A 8 25.55 40.29 34.52
CA LEU A 8 26.28 39.54 33.50
C LEU A 8 27.80 39.52 33.75
N ALA A 9 28.35 40.56 34.38
CA ALA A 9 29.78 40.63 34.73
C ALA A 9 30.16 39.70 35.92
N GLN A 10 29.19 39.35 36.78
CA GLN A 10 29.39 38.42 37.90
C GLN A 10 29.21 36.94 37.53
N LEU A 11 28.69 36.64 36.33
CA LEU A 11 28.70 35.29 35.79
C LEU A 11 30.14 34.90 35.46
N ARG A 12 30.78 34.22 36.41
CA ARG A 12 32.08 33.57 36.24
C ARG A 12 32.04 32.79 34.93
N PRO A 13 33.02 32.96 34.02
CA PRO A 13 33.00 32.28 32.73
C PRO A 13 32.88 30.79 32.99
N VAL A 14 31.78 30.19 32.55
CA VAL A 14 31.51 28.76 32.67
C VAL A 14 32.57 28.06 31.83
N ARG A 15 33.69 27.73 32.46
CA ARG A 15 34.75 26.95 31.84
C ARG A 15 34.23 25.53 31.72
N LEU A 16 33.68 25.21 30.55
CA LEU A 16 33.37 23.85 30.17
C LEU A 16 34.68 23.04 30.24
N PRO A 17 34.70 21.90 30.94
CA PRO A 17 35.82 20.97 30.91
C PRO A 17 36.27 20.71 29.46
N PRO A 18 37.58 20.63 29.17
CA PRO A 18 38.08 20.41 27.80
C PRO A 18 37.55 19.10 27.19
N GLU A 19 37.14 18.16 28.04
CA GLU A 19 36.50 16.89 27.69
C GLU A 19 35.15 17.06 26.97
N LEU A 20 34.46 18.19 27.19
CA LEU A 20 33.21 18.55 26.52
C LEU A 20 33.41 19.31 25.20
N GLN A 21 34.63 19.79 24.92
CA GLN A 21 34.98 20.40 23.63
C GLN A 21 35.62 19.41 22.66
N ALA A 22 36.18 18.31 23.17
CA ALA A 22 36.77 17.27 22.35
C ALA A 22 35.66 16.42 21.71
N PHE A 23 35.45 16.60 20.42
CA PHE A 23 34.61 15.74 19.60
C PHE A 23 35.08 14.29 19.77
N ALA A 24 34.30 13.49 20.50
CA ALA A 24 34.73 12.16 20.92
C ALA A 24 34.22 11.12 19.91
N TRP A 25 34.88 9.95 19.84
CA TRP A 25 34.41 8.82 19.02
C TRP A 25 32.92 8.49 19.20
N PRO A 26 32.34 8.54 20.42
CA PRO A 26 30.89 8.39 20.61
C PRO A 26 30.05 9.38 19.82
N ASP A 27 30.50 10.63 19.65
CA ASP A 27 29.78 11.66 18.90
C ASP A 27 29.74 11.32 17.40
N VAL A 28 30.81 10.72 16.88
CA VAL A 28 30.85 10.21 15.49
C VAL A 28 29.81 9.11 15.30
N PHE A 29 29.76 8.13 16.22
CA PHE A 29 28.77 7.05 16.14
C PHE A 29 27.34 7.56 16.30
N ALA A 30 27.11 8.55 17.17
CA ALA A 30 25.81 9.20 17.33
C ALA A 30 25.39 9.93 16.06
N ALA A 31 26.30 10.68 15.42
CA ALA A 31 26.04 11.35 14.15
C ALA A 31 25.73 10.35 13.02
N VAL A 32 26.46 9.23 12.96
CA VAL A 32 26.20 8.16 11.97
C VAL A 32 24.84 7.52 12.21
N ALA A 33 24.50 7.19 13.46
CA ALA A 33 23.19 6.63 13.80
C ALA A 33 22.04 7.58 13.43
N LEU A 34 22.21 8.89 13.68
CA LEU A 34 21.27 9.92 13.26
C LEU A 34 21.15 10.02 11.74
N GLY A 35 22.26 9.93 11.01
CA GLY A 35 22.27 9.90 9.55
C GLY A 35 21.49 8.70 8.98
N ILE A 36 21.70 7.51 9.56
CA ILE A 36 20.96 6.30 9.17
C ILE A 36 19.47 6.46 9.48
N LEU A 37 19.13 6.97 10.66
CA LEU A 37 17.74 7.22 11.04
C LEU A 37 17.07 8.20 10.07
N ALA A 38 17.73 9.31 9.75
CA ALA A 38 17.24 10.30 8.79
C ALA A 38 17.06 9.69 7.40
N ALA A 39 18.00 8.86 6.93
CA ALA A 39 17.88 8.16 5.65
C ALA A 39 16.70 7.18 5.63
N LEU A 40 16.43 6.46 6.72
CA LEU A 40 15.28 5.56 6.84
C LEU A 40 13.96 6.33 6.83
N VAL A 41 13.88 7.45 7.56
CA VAL A 41 12.72 8.34 7.54
C VAL A 41 12.49 8.88 6.14
N LEU A 42 13.54 9.38 5.48
CA LEU A 42 13.47 9.87 4.11
C LEU A 42 13.03 8.77 3.14
N LEU A 43 13.55 7.55 3.27
CA LEU A 43 13.15 6.41 2.45
C LEU A 43 11.68 6.02 2.69
N ALA A 44 11.21 6.09 3.94
CA ALA A 44 9.82 5.81 4.27
C ALA A 44 8.88 6.87 3.66
N VAL A 45 9.24 8.15 3.77
CA VAL A 45 8.51 9.26 3.14
C VAL A 45 8.55 9.13 1.62
N LEU A 46 9.72 8.85 1.03
CA LEU A 46 9.83 8.60 -0.40
C LEU A 46 8.99 7.41 -0.80
N ARG A 47 9.04 6.29 -0.09
CA ARG A 47 8.20 5.12 -0.38
C ARG A 47 6.72 5.45 -0.26
N LEU A 48 6.32 6.30 0.66
CA LEU A 48 4.93 6.72 0.78
C LEU A 48 4.53 7.64 -0.39
N ALA A 49 5.38 8.59 -0.76
CA ALA A 49 5.16 9.53 -1.86
C ALA A 49 5.28 8.87 -3.25
N THR A 50 6.15 7.86 -3.39
CA THR A 50 6.41 7.12 -4.63
C THR A 50 5.68 5.79 -4.71
N ARG A 51 4.92 5.39 -3.67
CA ARG A 51 3.92 4.33 -3.77
C ARG A 51 2.85 4.80 -4.73
N ARG A 52 3.13 4.61 -6.02
CA ARG A 52 2.17 4.71 -7.10
C ARG A 52 1.09 3.69 -6.76
N GLN A 53 -0.06 4.17 -6.31
CA GLN A 53 -1.18 3.31 -5.94
C GLN A 53 -1.54 2.46 -7.15
N GLU A 54 -1.18 1.18 -7.11
CA GLU A 54 -1.53 0.25 -8.18
C GLU A 54 -3.05 0.17 -8.26
N THR A 55 -3.60 0.55 -9.41
CA THR A 55 -5.05 0.49 -9.59
C THR A 55 -5.56 -0.95 -9.38
N PRO A 56 -6.77 -1.15 -8.80
CA PRO A 56 -7.34 -2.49 -8.61
C PRO A 56 -7.33 -3.34 -9.89
N LEU A 57 -7.54 -2.68 -11.04
CA LEU A 57 -7.45 -3.28 -12.37
C LEU A 57 -6.03 -3.76 -12.72
N ALA A 58 -4.99 -3.00 -12.40
CA ALA A 58 -3.60 -3.43 -12.65
C ALA A 58 -3.23 -4.66 -11.79
N ILE A 59 -3.66 -4.67 -10.53
CA ILE A 59 -3.47 -5.81 -9.61
C ILE A 59 -4.21 -7.05 -10.13
N ALA A 60 -5.46 -6.88 -10.58
CA ALA A 60 -6.26 -7.96 -11.15
C ALA A 60 -5.60 -8.53 -12.41
N ARG A 61 -5.21 -7.68 -13.36
CA ARG A 61 -4.51 -8.11 -14.60
C ARG A 61 -3.25 -8.93 -14.31
N ARG A 62 -2.39 -8.45 -13.41
CA ARG A 62 -1.15 -9.16 -13.04
C ARG A 62 -1.44 -10.53 -12.41
N LYS A 63 -2.43 -10.61 -11.53
CA LYS A 63 -2.78 -11.87 -10.85
C LYS A 63 -3.47 -12.88 -11.77
N LEU A 64 -4.29 -12.41 -12.71
CA LEU A 64 -4.90 -13.26 -13.73
C LEU A 64 -3.88 -13.73 -14.77
N ALA A 65 -2.96 -12.85 -15.19
CA ALA A 65 -1.85 -13.24 -16.06
C ALA A 65 -0.98 -14.35 -15.42
N ALA A 66 -0.66 -14.22 -14.13
CA ALA A 66 0.05 -15.26 -13.39
C ALA A 66 -0.76 -16.54 -13.13
N ALA A 67 -2.07 -16.54 -13.41
CA ALA A 67 -2.95 -17.68 -13.29
C ALA A 67 -3.21 -18.39 -14.63
N LYS A 68 -2.80 -17.80 -15.77
CA LYS A 68 -3.00 -18.37 -17.11
C LYS A 68 -2.26 -19.69 -17.32
N ASP A 69 -1.07 -19.81 -16.76
CA ASP A 69 -0.23 -21.01 -16.92
C ASP A 69 -0.63 -22.16 -15.98
N LEU A 70 -1.69 -22.00 -15.19
CA LEU A 70 -2.15 -23.02 -14.26
C LEU A 70 -3.19 -23.96 -14.90
N PRO A 71 -3.28 -25.23 -14.43
CA PRO A 71 -4.39 -26.10 -14.74
C PRO A 71 -5.73 -25.44 -14.41
N THR A 72 -6.75 -25.70 -15.22
CA THR A 72 -8.08 -25.06 -15.17
C THR A 72 -8.68 -25.01 -13.76
N ASP A 73 -8.59 -26.10 -13.01
CA ASP A 73 -9.14 -26.18 -11.65
C ASP A 73 -8.44 -25.23 -10.67
N LYS A 74 -7.11 -25.12 -10.79
CA LYS A 74 -6.32 -24.20 -9.95
C LYS A 74 -6.51 -22.75 -10.37
N ARG A 75 -6.76 -22.51 -11.66
CA ARG A 75 -7.06 -21.17 -12.21
C ARG A 75 -8.41 -20.66 -11.68
N LEU A 76 -9.45 -21.50 -11.70
CA LEU A 76 -10.78 -21.17 -11.15
C LEU A 76 -10.71 -20.82 -9.65
N PHE A 77 -9.97 -21.61 -8.86
CA PHE A 77 -9.78 -21.31 -7.44
C PHE A 77 -9.09 -19.95 -7.21
N ARG A 78 -8.04 -19.64 -7.98
CA ARG A 78 -7.36 -18.34 -7.88
C ARG A 78 -8.24 -17.17 -8.31
N GLN A 79 -9.07 -17.36 -9.33
CA GLN A 79 -10.06 -16.37 -9.77
C GLN A 79 -11.10 -16.09 -8.67
N ALA A 80 -11.61 -17.14 -8.00
CA ALA A 80 -12.55 -17.01 -6.88
C ALA A 80 -11.93 -16.26 -5.70
N VAL A 81 -10.70 -16.60 -5.30
CA VAL A 81 -9.97 -15.91 -4.23
C VAL A 81 -9.70 -14.44 -4.59
N LEU A 82 -9.39 -14.15 -5.85
CA LEU A 82 -9.19 -12.78 -6.33
C LEU A 82 -10.48 -11.97 -6.24
N LEU A 83 -11.61 -12.55 -6.68
CA LEU A 83 -12.92 -11.91 -6.62
C LEU A 83 -13.35 -11.63 -5.18
N ASP A 84 -13.15 -12.58 -4.27
CA ASP A 84 -13.43 -12.40 -2.85
C ASP A 84 -12.62 -11.23 -2.27
N ARG A 85 -11.30 -11.19 -2.50
CA ARG A 85 -10.44 -10.09 -2.05
C ARG A 85 -10.84 -8.73 -2.61
N LEU A 86 -11.27 -8.67 -3.87
CA LEU A 86 -11.78 -7.43 -4.48
C LEU A 86 -13.15 -7.04 -3.90
N SER A 87 -13.96 -8.01 -3.49
CA SER A 87 -15.29 -7.76 -2.95
C SER A 87 -15.26 -7.30 -1.49
N THR A 88 -14.32 -7.85 -0.69
CA THR A 88 -14.14 -7.66 0.75
C THR A 88 -13.25 -6.47 1.12
N GLY A 89 -12.70 -5.76 0.12
CA GLY A 89 -12.02 -4.47 0.30
C GLY A 89 -12.89 -3.48 1.09
N LYS A 90 -12.56 -3.31 2.37
CA LYS A 90 -13.43 -2.95 3.50
C LYS A 90 -13.99 -1.51 3.56
N GLU A 91 -13.93 -0.74 2.48
CA GLU A 91 -14.31 0.70 2.54
C GLU A 91 -15.26 1.16 1.42
N GLN A 92 -15.55 0.32 0.44
CA GLN A 92 -16.27 0.74 -0.77
C GLN A 92 -17.71 0.21 -0.85
N ALA A 93 -18.14 -0.69 0.05
CA ALA A 93 -19.48 -1.27 0.01
C ALA A 93 -20.61 -0.23 0.18
N SER A 94 -20.38 0.82 0.97
CA SER A 94 -21.39 1.85 1.25
C SER A 94 -21.49 2.96 0.19
N ARG A 95 -20.58 3.00 -0.80
CA ARG A 95 -20.59 3.97 -1.93
C ARG A 95 -20.40 3.29 -3.29
N ARG A 96 -20.77 1.99 -3.41
CA ARG A 96 -20.63 1.28 -4.68
C ARG A 96 -21.69 1.78 -5.67
N PRO A 97 -21.31 2.34 -6.84
CA PRO A 97 -22.26 2.70 -7.88
C PRO A 97 -22.97 1.43 -8.40
N ALA A 98 -24.23 1.54 -8.79
CA ALA A 98 -25.08 0.40 -9.15
C ALA A 98 -24.46 -0.54 -10.22
N ASN A 99 -23.66 0.02 -11.13
CA ASN A 99 -22.91 -0.74 -12.14
C ASN A 99 -21.87 -1.73 -11.57
N THR A 100 -21.23 -1.41 -10.44
CA THR A 100 -20.26 -2.29 -9.77
C THR A 100 -20.92 -3.51 -9.14
N ALA A 101 -22.11 -3.33 -8.57
CA ALA A 101 -22.89 -4.43 -7.99
C ALA A 101 -23.30 -5.43 -9.07
N THR A 102 -23.80 -4.94 -10.21
CA THR A 102 -24.17 -5.80 -11.35
C THR A 102 -22.97 -6.56 -11.92
N ALA A 103 -21.81 -5.90 -12.04
CA ALA A 103 -20.59 -6.56 -12.51
C ALA A 103 -20.09 -7.65 -11.55
N LEU A 104 -20.16 -7.40 -10.23
CA LEU A 104 -19.82 -8.40 -9.21
C LEU A 104 -20.75 -9.60 -9.26
N THR A 105 -22.06 -9.38 -9.34
CA THR A 105 -23.05 -10.46 -9.41
C THR A 105 -22.83 -11.31 -10.66
N ARG A 106 -22.53 -10.69 -11.81
CA ARG A 106 -22.19 -11.42 -13.04
C ARG A 106 -20.93 -12.26 -12.90
N ALA A 107 -19.87 -11.70 -12.30
CA ALA A 107 -18.63 -12.44 -12.05
C ALA A 107 -18.83 -13.61 -11.07
N LYS A 108 -19.62 -13.42 -10.01
CA LYS A 108 -19.97 -14.49 -9.07
C LYS A 108 -20.79 -15.60 -9.74
N ALA A 109 -21.77 -15.23 -10.56
CA ALA A 109 -22.58 -16.19 -11.31
C ALA A 109 -21.71 -17.02 -12.27
N ALA A 110 -20.82 -16.39 -13.04
CA ALA A 110 -19.92 -17.09 -13.96
C ALA A 110 -18.99 -18.10 -13.26
N ILE A 111 -18.45 -17.74 -12.07
CA ILE A 111 -17.63 -18.65 -11.27
C ILE A 111 -18.49 -19.77 -10.66
N GLY A 112 -19.70 -19.45 -10.18
CA GLY A 112 -20.63 -20.43 -9.64
C GLY A 112 -21.05 -21.47 -10.68
N ASP A 113 -21.42 -21.03 -11.88
CA ASP A 113 -21.76 -21.91 -13.00
C ASP A 113 -20.58 -22.81 -13.36
N ALA A 114 -19.36 -22.27 -13.38
CA ALA A 114 -18.17 -23.06 -13.69
C ALA A 114 -17.81 -24.12 -12.62
N LEU A 115 -18.09 -23.84 -11.34
CA LEU A 115 -17.82 -24.74 -10.22
C LEU A 115 -18.90 -25.82 -10.06
N TYR A 116 -20.18 -25.46 -10.23
CA TYR A 116 -21.32 -26.35 -9.98
C TYR A 116 -21.80 -27.10 -11.22
N ARG A 117 -21.35 -26.72 -12.42
CA ARG A 117 -21.63 -27.43 -13.67
C ARG A 117 -20.35 -27.98 -14.32
N PRO A 118 -19.75 -29.03 -13.74
CA PRO A 118 -18.60 -29.69 -14.35
C PRO A 118 -19.03 -30.28 -15.72
N GLY A 119 -18.37 -29.85 -16.79
CA GLY A 119 -18.65 -30.27 -18.17
C GLY A 119 -19.41 -29.26 -19.04
N GLY A 120 -19.83 -28.12 -18.49
CA GLY A 120 -20.19 -26.95 -19.32
C GLY A 120 -18.96 -26.43 -20.06
N ALA A 121 -19.15 -25.82 -21.24
CA ALA A 121 -18.10 -25.07 -21.93
C ALA A 121 -17.72 -23.84 -21.08
N ASN A 122 -17.00 -24.07 -20.00
CA ASN A 122 -16.54 -23.06 -19.07
C ASN A 122 -15.34 -22.41 -19.71
N ASP A 123 -15.55 -21.25 -20.32
CA ASP A 123 -14.50 -20.42 -20.87
C ASP A 123 -13.83 -19.63 -19.72
N PRO A 124 -12.62 -20.01 -19.29
CA PRO A 124 -11.93 -19.33 -18.20
C PRO A 124 -11.50 -17.90 -18.59
N ASP A 125 -11.45 -17.58 -19.89
CA ASP A 125 -11.15 -16.23 -20.38
C ASP A 125 -12.37 -15.30 -20.28
N ALA A 126 -13.59 -15.86 -20.39
CA ALA A 126 -14.82 -15.12 -20.12
C ALA A 126 -14.92 -14.70 -18.64
N ILE A 127 -14.50 -15.58 -17.72
CA ILE A 127 -14.44 -15.29 -16.28
C ILE A 127 -13.40 -14.20 -15.99
N ASP A 128 -12.22 -14.27 -16.60
CA ASP A 128 -11.20 -13.22 -16.49
C ASP A 128 -11.73 -11.87 -16.95
N THR A 129 -12.44 -11.85 -18.09
CA THR A 129 -13.03 -10.64 -18.64
C THR A 129 -14.05 -10.03 -17.67
N ALA A 130 -14.92 -10.84 -17.08
CA ALA A 130 -15.88 -10.38 -16.07
C ALA A 130 -15.20 -9.81 -14.81
N ILE A 131 -14.13 -10.46 -14.33
CA ILE A 131 -13.35 -9.98 -13.18
C ILE A 131 -12.65 -8.64 -13.53
N LEU A 132 -12.12 -8.49 -14.74
CA LEU A 132 -11.48 -7.27 -15.19
C LEU A 132 -12.48 -6.12 -15.36
N THR A 133 -13.69 -6.39 -15.88
CA THR A 133 -14.78 -5.41 -15.94
C THR A 133 -15.16 -4.94 -14.53
N PHE A 134 -15.31 -5.87 -13.58
CA PHE A 134 -15.58 -5.52 -12.19
C PHE A 134 -14.43 -4.69 -11.58
N ALA A 135 -13.18 -5.13 -11.73
CA ALA A 135 -12.02 -4.41 -11.19
C ALA A 135 -11.82 -3.02 -11.80
N GLY A 136 -12.20 -2.83 -13.08
CA GLY A 136 -12.20 -1.53 -13.76
C GLY A 136 -13.32 -0.60 -13.33
N SER A 137 -14.44 -1.14 -12.85
CA SER A 137 -15.57 -0.37 -12.30
C SER A 137 -15.33 0.13 -10.86
N LEU A 138 -14.34 -0.44 -10.15
CA LEU A 138 -14.01 0.00 -8.81
C LEU A 138 -13.43 1.42 -8.83
N PRO A 139 -13.84 2.30 -7.89
CA PRO A 139 -13.25 3.62 -7.81
C PRO A 139 -11.76 3.49 -7.56
N ARG A 140 -10.97 4.28 -8.30
CA ARG A 140 -9.54 4.45 -8.01
C ARG A 140 -9.46 4.93 -6.57
N SER A 141 -8.96 4.06 -5.69
CA SER A 141 -8.70 4.38 -4.28
C SER A 141 -7.67 5.51 -4.25
N GLY A 142 -8.12 6.76 -4.36
CA GLY A 142 -7.27 7.91 -4.65
C GLY A 142 -8.08 9.19 -4.91
N ARG A 143 -9.01 9.52 -4.00
CA ARG A 143 -9.45 10.91 -3.76
C ARG A 143 -10.06 10.97 -2.36
N GLY A 144 -9.25 11.41 -1.40
CA GLY A 144 -9.57 11.46 0.01
C GLY A 144 -8.41 12.06 0.80
N ALA A 145 -7.98 13.24 0.37
CA ALA A 145 -7.28 14.26 1.14
C ALA A 145 -7.37 15.55 0.33
#